data_AF-A0A7C8E8N0-F1
#
_entry.id   AF-A0A7C8E8N0-F1
#
_cell.length_a   1.000
_cell.length_b   1.000
_cell.length_c   1.000
_cell.angle_alpha   90.00
_cell.angle_beta   90.00
_cell.angle_gamma   90.00
#
_symmetry.space_group_name_H-M   'P 1'
#
loop_
_entity.id
_entity.type
_entity.pdbx_description
1 polymer ?
#
loop_
_entity_poly.entity_id
_entity_poly.type
_entity_poly.pdbx_seq_one_letter_code
_entity_poly.pdbx_strand_id
1 'polypeptide(L)'
;MLAKIYIYDGSFEGLLSVFRELILDKLEPINIIQELSYKPSLFNDVIFINCANQKDLSDFCIYIQQKLSNKAFKAILLCYLSELKGFEMLLYKYLTIVL
;
A
#
# COMPACT_ATOMS: atom_id res chain seq x y z
N MET A 1 -14.64 3.87 15.36
CA MET A 1 -13.74 4.36 14.32
C MET A 1 -14.20 3.70 13.03
N LEU A 2 -14.76 4.46 12.08
CA LEU A 2 -15.20 3.88 10.82
C LEU A 2 -13.97 3.37 10.08
N ALA A 3 -13.99 2.11 9.71
CA ALA A 3 -12.87 1.50 9.01
C ALA A 3 -12.91 2.01 7.55
N LYS A 4 -11.73 2.27 6.96
CA LYS A 4 -11.60 3.07 5.74
C LYS A 4 -11.06 2.26 4.57
N ILE A 5 -11.50 2.58 3.36
CA ILE A 5 -10.93 2.07 2.11
C ILE A 5 -9.91 3.09 1.60
N TYR A 6 -8.71 2.62 1.32
CA TYR A 6 -7.63 3.44 0.78
C TYR A 6 -7.54 3.22 -0.73
N ILE A 7 -7.61 4.30 -1.50
CA ILE A 7 -7.57 4.29 -2.96
C ILE A 7 -6.30 4.93 -3.46
N TYR A 8 -5.69 4.33 -4.48
CA TYR A 8 -4.53 4.89 -5.17
C TYR A 8 -4.67 4.77 -6.68
N ASP A 9 -3.82 5.48 -7.42
CA ASP A 9 -3.85 5.63 -8.88
C ASP A 9 -3.51 4.37 -9.69
N GLY A 10 -3.21 3.24 -9.03
CA GLY A 10 -2.79 1.99 -9.67
C GLY A 10 -1.28 1.88 -9.90
N SER A 11 -0.51 2.94 -9.73
CA SER A 11 0.95 2.91 -9.89
C SER A 11 1.63 2.23 -8.69
N PHE A 12 2.85 1.72 -8.91
CA PHE A 12 3.65 1.14 -7.82
C PHE A 12 4.02 2.19 -6.77
N GLU A 13 4.31 3.42 -7.19
CA GLU A 13 4.62 4.55 -6.31
C GLU A 13 3.40 4.95 -5.46
N GLY A 14 2.21 4.97 -6.06
CA GLY A 14 0.95 5.17 -5.36
C GLY A 14 0.72 4.09 -4.31
N LEU A 15 0.96 2.81 -4.65
CA LEU A 15 0.83 1.70 -3.71
C LEU A 15 1.82 1.82 -2.53
N LEU A 16 3.08 2.15 -2.81
CA LEU A 16 4.07 2.40 -1.75
C LEU A 16 3.69 3.58 -0.86
N SER A 17 3.06 4.61 -1.43
CA SER A 17 2.55 5.76 -0.67
C SER A 17 1.44 5.34 0.30
N VAL A 18 0.52 4.47 -0.12
CA VAL A 18 -0.51 3.89 0.76
C VAL A 18 0.15 3.12 1.90
N PHE A 19 1.11 2.23 1.60
CA PHE A 19 1.79 1.45 2.63
C PHE A 19 2.56 2.35 3.60
N ARG A 20 3.24 3.39 3.10
CA ARG A 20 3.95 4.36 3.93
C ARG A 20 3.01 5.01 4.94
N GLU A 21 1.87 5.54 4.50
CA GLU A 21 0.89 6.19 5.38
C GLU A 21 0.35 5.20 6.41
N LEU A 22 -0.14 4.04 5.96
CA LEU A 22 -0.74 3.05 6.85
C LEU A 22 0.24 2.53 7.92
N ILE A 23 1.50 2.30 7.54
CA ILE A 23 2.50 1.70 8.44
C ILE A 23 3.06 2.75 9.40
N LEU A 24 3.41 3.94 8.92
CA LEU A 24 3.99 4.98 9.77
C LEU A 24 2.94 5.55 10.75
N ASP A 25 1.70 5.71 10.30
CA ASP A 25 0.61 6.26 11.12
C ASP A 25 -0.16 5.17 11.89
N LYS A 26 0.24 3.90 11.73
CA LYS A 26 -0.38 2.72 12.38
C LYS A 26 -1.88 2.65 12.16
N LEU A 27 -2.30 2.85 10.91
CA LEU A 27 -3.68 2.80 10.48
C LEU A 27 -4.02 1.40 9.95
N GLU A 28 -5.23 0.95 10.25
CA GLU A 28 -5.76 -0.34 9.78
C GLU A 28 -6.82 -0.11 8.70
N PRO A 29 -6.53 -0.42 7.42
CA PRO A 29 -7.51 -0.29 6.35
C PRO A 29 -8.52 -1.45 6.37
N ILE A 30 -9.75 -1.20 5.92
CA ILE A 30 -10.66 -2.30 5.50
C ILE A 30 -10.09 -2.96 4.25
N ASN A 31 -9.70 -2.12 3.29
CA ASN A 31 -9.25 -2.53 1.99
C ASN A 31 -8.35 -1.48 1.36
N ILE A 32 -7.52 -1.91 0.42
CA ILE A 32 -6.71 -1.06 -0.45
C ILE A 32 -7.11 -1.40 -1.89
N ILE A 33 -7.50 -0.40 -2.66
CA ILE A 33 -8.12 -0.60 -3.99
C ILE A 33 -7.51 0.37 -4.99
N GLN A 34 -7.22 -0.10 -6.20
CA GLN A 34 -6.88 0.77 -7.33
C GLN A 34 -8.10 1.61 -7.75
N GLU A 35 -7.89 2.88 -8.08
CA GLU A 35 -8.96 3.81 -8.46
C GLU A 35 -9.84 3.25 -9.59
N LEU A 36 -9.23 2.67 -10.62
CA LEU A 36 -9.96 2.05 -11.75
C LEU A 36 -10.82 0.85 -11.34
N SER A 37 -10.48 0.19 -10.23
CA SER A 37 -11.23 -0.96 -9.70
C SER A 37 -12.26 -0.56 -8.65
N TYR A 38 -12.24 0.69 -8.18
CA TYR A 38 -13.15 1.15 -7.14
C TYR A 38 -14.56 1.39 -7.69
N LYS A 39 -15.55 0.88 -6.96
CA LYS A 39 -16.96 1.13 -7.22
C LYS A 39 -17.55 1.89 -6.02
N PRO A 40 -18.03 3.13 -6.22
CA PRO A 40 -18.64 3.91 -5.15
C PRO A 40 -19.74 3.14 -4.42
N SER A 41 -19.71 3.23 -3.09
CA SER A 41 -20.74 2.65 -2.21
C SER A 41 -21.12 3.64 -1.14
N LEU A 42 -22.38 3.59 -0.67
CA LEU A 42 -22.89 4.48 0.37
C LEU A 42 -22.38 4.16 1.79
N PHE A 43 -21.71 3.02 1.97
CA PHE A 43 -21.42 2.46 3.30
C PHE A 43 -19.94 2.52 3.69
N ASN A 44 -19.05 2.96 2.80
CA ASN A 44 -17.61 2.95 3.04
C ASN A 44 -17.06 4.37 3.02
N ASP A 45 -16.31 4.72 4.07
CA ASP A 45 -15.45 5.89 4.05
C ASP A 45 -14.22 5.60 3.19
N VAL A 46 -13.90 6.54 2.31
CA VAL A 46 -12.83 6.41 1.33
C VAL A 46 -11.79 7.48 1.55
N ILE A 47 -10.52 7.10 1.51
CA ILE A 47 -9.38 8.00 1.46
C ILE A 47 -8.67 7.81 0.13
N PHE A 48 -8.55 8.89 -0.65
CA PHE A 48 -7.68 8.93 -1.82
C PHE A 48 -6.27 9.28 -1.38
N ILE A 49 -5.33 8.38 -1.65
CA ILE A 49 -3.92 8.59 -1.37
C ILE A 49 -3.26 9.24 -2.57
N ASN A 50 -2.72 10.42 -2.34
CA ASN A 50 -1.84 11.08 -3.28
C ASN A 50 -0.46 10.42 -3.23
N CYS A 51 0.17 10.26 -4.38
CA CYS A 51 1.55 9.79 -4.45
C CYS A 51 2.45 10.72 -3.61
N ALA A 52 3.19 10.14 -2.66
CA ALA A 52 4.14 10.88 -1.85
C ALA A 52 5.24 11.47 -2.75
N ASN A 53 5.89 12.54 -2.29
CA ASN A 53 7.01 13.08 -3.04
C ASN A 53 8.16 12.05 -3.14
N GLN A 54 9.04 12.22 -4.12
CA GLN A 54 10.12 11.27 -4.39
C GLN A 54 11.05 11.03 -3.19
N LYS A 55 11.26 12.04 -2.35
CA LYS A 55 12.09 11.91 -1.15
C LYS A 55 11.43 10.98 -0.14
N ASP A 56 10.16 11.21 0.18
CA ASP A 56 9.39 10.39 1.11
C ASP A 56 9.28 8.92 0.67
N LEU A 57 9.13 8.68 -0.64
CA LEU A 57 9.16 7.33 -1.21
C LEU A 57 10.54 6.68 -1.10
N SER A 58 11.60 7.45 -1.38
CA SER A 58 12.97 6.96 -1.28
C SER A 58 13.32 6.57 0.16
N ASP A 59 12.97 7.42 1.12
CA ASP A 59 13.19 7.18 2.56
C ASP A 59 12.42 5.93 3.02
N PHE A 60 11.18 5.75 2.56
CA PHE A 60 10.39 4.55 2.86
C PHE A 60 10.97 3.28 2.22
N CYS A 61 11.45 3.36 0.98
CA CYS A 61 12.16 2.25 0.33
C CYS A 61 13.42 1.84 1.10
N ILE A 62 14.21 2.81 1.56
CA ILE A 62 15.40 2.57 2.39
C ILE A 62 15.01 1.90 3.70
N TYR A 63 13.97 2.40 4.37
CA TYR A 63 13.43 1.81 5.60
C TYR A 63 13.04 0.33 5.40
N ILE A 64 12.33 0.02 4.32
CA ILE A 64 11.96 -1.36 3.97
C ILE A 64 13.22 -2.21 3.70
N GLN A 65 14.17 -1.72 2.91
CA GLN A 65 15.40 -2.44 2.55
C GLN A 65 16.32 -2.73 3.74
N GLN A 66 16.28 -1.91 4.80
CA GLN A 66 17.03 -2.17 6.02
C GLN A 66 16.44 -3.33 6.85
N LYS A 67 15.16 -3.65 6.67
CA LYS A 67 14.44 -4.70 7.40
C LYS A 67 14.32 -5.99 6.62
N LEU A 68 14.22 -5.89 5.30
CA LEU A 68 13.97 -7.02 4.42
C LEU A 68 15.23 -7.45 3.66
N SER A 69 15.36 -8.75 3.42
CA SER A 69 16.36 -9.24 2.47
C SER A 69 16.09 -8.71 1.07
N ASN A 70 17.12 -8.59 0.23
CA ASN A 70 16.98 -8.21 -1.18
C ASN A 70 15.96 -9.07 -1.94
N LYS A 71 15.88 -10.37 -1.61
CA LYS A 71 14.90 -11.28 -2.21
C LYS A 71 13.47 -10.92 -1.81
N ALA A 72 13.26 -10.62 -0.52
CA ALA A 72 11.97 -10.24 0.01
C ALA A 72 11.51 -8.86 -0.51
N PHE A 73 12.43 -7.90 -0.64
CA PHE A 73 12.14 -6.61 -1.26
C PHE A 73 11.69 -6.77 -2.72
N LYS A 74 12.42 -7.58 -3.52
CA LYS A 74 12.03 -7.89 -4.90
C LYS A 74 10.66 -8.57 -5.01
N ALA A 75 10.29 -9.39 -4.02
CA ALA A 75 9.01 -10.08 -4.02
C ALA A 75 7.82 -9.10 -3.94
N ILE A 76 7.99 -7.92 -3.33
CA ILE A 76 6.96 -6.87 -3.28
C ILE A 76 6.61 -6.40 -4.70
N LEU A 77 7.64 -6.04 -5.48
CA LEU A 77 7.47 -5.61 -6.87
C LEU A 77 6.88 -6.73 -7.73
N LEU A 78 7.35 -7.97 -7.58
CA LEU A 78 6.81 -9.11 -8.34
C LEU A 78 5.34 -9.39 -8.00
N CYS A 79 4.95 -9.23 -6.74
CA CYS A 79 3.56 -9.37 -6.31
C CYS A 79 2.68 -8.28 -6.92
N TYR A 80 3.14 -7.03 -6.94
CA TYR A 80 2.47 -5.94 -7.66
C TYR A 80 2.28 -6.27 -9.15
N LEU A 81 3.34 -6.70 -9.84
CA LEU A 81 3.30 -7.04 -11.27
C LEU A 81 2.47 -8.30 -11.59
N SER A 82 2.12 -9.10 -10.58
CA SER A 82 1.29 -10.29 -10.79
C SER A 82 -0.18 -9.97 -11.03
N GLU A 83 -0.62 -8.77 -10.63
CA GLU A 83 -2.02 -8.30 -10.71
C GLU A 83 -3.04 -9.29 -10.10
N LEU A 84 -2.59 -10.15 -9.17
CA LEU A 84 -3.45 -11.09 -8.48
C LEU A 84 -4.48 -10.33 -7.65
N LYS A 85 -5.76 -10.68 -7.79
CA LYS A 85 -6.85 -10.00 -7.08
C LYS A 85 -6.58 -9.96 -5.56
N GLY A 86 -6.56 -8.74 -5.00
CA GLY A 86 -6.37 -8.50 -3.56
C GLY A 86 -4.92 -8.56 -3.09
N PHE A 87 -3.95 -8.49 -4.01
CA PHE A 87 -2.53 -8.46 -3.68
C PHE A 87 -2.15 -7.27 -2.78
N GLU A 88 -2.88 -6.16 -2.86
CA GLU A 88 -2.63 -4.94 -2.08
C GLU A 88 -2.75 -5.22 -0.59
N MET A 89 -3.85 -5.86 -0.18
CA MET A 89 -4.08 -6.25 1.21
C MET A 89 -3.15 -7.38 1.65
N LEU A 90 -2.77 -8.28 0.74
CA LEU A 90 -1.79 -9.33 1.03
C LEU A 90 -0.42 -8.71 1.35
N LEU A 91 0.04 -7.77 0.51
CA LEU A 91 1.29 -7.06 0.71
C LEU A 91 1.27 -6.21 1.96
N TYR A 92 0.19 -5.47 2.22
CA TYR A 92 0.05 -4.70 3.45
C TYR A 92 0.23 -5.59 4.69
N LYS A 93 -0.52 -6.70 4.78
CA LYS A 93 -0.41 -7.64 5.90
C LYS A 93 0.98 -8.24 6.04
N TYR A 94 1.60 -8.59 4.91
CA TYR A 94 2.98 -9.07 4.90
C TYR A 94 3.95 -8.02 5.47
N LEU A 95 3.85 -6.77 5.01
CA LEU A 95 4.69 -5.67 5.46
C LEU A 95 4.50 -5.38 6.96
N THR A 96 3.27 -5.41 7.47
CA THR A 96 2.99 -5.24 8.92
C THR A 96 3.63 -6.30 9.80
N ILE A 97 3.91 -7.50 9.27
CA ILE A 97 4.57 -8.58 10.02
C ILE A 97 6.09 -8.42 10.04
N VAL A 98 6.68 -7.87 8.97
CA VAL A 98 8.13 -7.88 8.74
C VAL A 98 8.83 -6.55 8.97
N LEU A 99 8.08 -5.44 9.11
CA LEU A 99 8.60 -4.09 9.36
C LEU A 99 8.43 -3.68 10.83
#